data_AF-A0A933HMQ2-F1
#
_entry.id   AF-A0A933HMQ2-F1
#
_cell.length_a   1.000
_cell.length_b   1.000
_cell.length_c   1.000
_cell.angle_alpha   90.00
_cell.angle_beta   90.00
_cell.angle_gamma   90.00
#
_symmetry.space_group_name_H-M   'P 1'
#
loop_
_entity.id
_entity.type
_entity.pdbx_description
1 polymer ?
#
loop_
_entity_poly.entity_id
_entity_poly.type
_entity_poly.pdbx_seq_one_letter_code
_entity_poly.pdbx_strand_id
1 'polypeptide(L)'
;RLPAYKVRPAENVPPHKFETGTPSFENIHAAAAAVNYLASAGETFGANFVKDYPAFSGRRLHLKTGMRAIQAYEKNLFIRLFNGLREIPGLRFYGITDLTRFDYRAPTAAFNLDGRSPQAVAAALGEQNINVWDGNYYALALMERLDLERTGGAVRVGLAQYNTVAEIDRLLAALHGIAQ
;
A
#
# COMPACT_ATOMS: atom_id res chain seq x y z
N ARG A 1 -1.54 -19.31 30.66
CA ARG A 1 -2.02 -19.88 29.37
C ARG A 1 -3.37 -19.24 29.06
N LEU A 2 -3.55 -18.61 27.89
CA LEU A 2 -4.86 -18.05 27.52
C LEU A 2 -5.86 -19.19 27.27
N PRO A 3 -7.04 -19.19 27.92
CA PRO A 3 -8.12 -20.12 27.60
C PRO A 3 -8.62 -19.85 26.17
N ALA A 4 -9.01 -20.91 25.45
CA ALA A 4 -9.51 -20.80 24.09
C ALA A 4 -10.87 -21.50 23.99
N TYR A 5 -11.89 -20.78 23.52
CA TYR A 5 -13.14 -21.38 23.10
C TYR A 5 -12.90 -22.12 21.77
N LYS A 6 -12.91 -23.45 21.81
CA LYS A 6 -12.65 -24.29 20.64
C LYS A 6 -13.72 -25.35 20.44
N VAL A 7 -13.87 -25.77 19.19
CA VAL A 7 -14.67 -26.95 18.86
C VAL A 7 -13.99 -28.22 19.41
N ARG A 8 -14.80 -29.25 19.73
CA ARG A 8 -14.31 -30.53 20.30
C ARG A 8 -13.13 -31.14 19.51
N PRO A 9 -13.13 -31.15 18.15
CA PRO A 9 -12.05 -31.76 17.37
C PRO A 9 -10.71 -31.01 17.38
N ALA A 10 -10.69 -29.71 17.67
CA ALA A 10 -9.44 -28.94 17.66
C ALA A 10 -8.52 -29.36 18.81
N GLU A 11 -7.19 -29.34 18.62
CA GLU A 11 -6.27 -29.69 19.70
C GLU A 11 -6.25 -28.65 20.83
N ASN A 12 -5.67 -28.99 21.98
CA ASN A 12 -5.53 -28.07 23.12
C ASN A 12 -4.23 -27.24 23.09
N VAL A 13 -3.48 -27.30 21.99
CA VAL A 13 -2.19 -26.61 21.83
C VAL A 13 -2.27 -25.55 20.72
N PRO A 14 -1.57 -24.41 20.85
CA PRO A 14 -1.42 -23.45 19.75
C PRO A 14 -0.63 -24.04 18.57
N PRO A 15 -0.95 -23.67 17.31
CA PRO A 15 -2.00 -22.72 16.93
C PRO A 15 -3.41 -23.33 16.93
N HIS A 16 -3.52 -24.67 16.81
CA HIS A 16 -4.76 -25.42 16.55
C HIS A 16 -5.93 -25.10 17.47
N LYS A 17 -5.68 -24.82 18.76
CA LYS A 17 -6.75 -24.44 19.70
C LYS A 17 -7.47 -23.13 19.34
N PHE A 18 -6.91 -22.33 18.44
CA PHE A 18 -7.48 -21.08 17.92
C PHE A 18 -7.98 -21.20 16.47
N GLU A 19 -7.83 -22.38 15.85
CA GLU A 19 -8.24 -22.67 14.47
C GLU A 19 -9.59 -23.41 14.53
N THR A 20 -10.67 -22.64 14.67
CA THR A 20 -12.01 -23.23 14.84
C THR A 20 -12.63 -23.61 13.50
N GLY A 21 -13.13 -24.83 13.40
CA GLY A 21 -13.83 -25.32 12.20
C GLY A 21 -12.88 -25.94 11.17
N THR A 22 -13.39 -26.13 9.95
CA THR A 22 -12.59 -26.65 8.83
C THR A 22 -11.69 -25.54 8.27
N PRO A 23 -10.37 -25.73 8.18
CA PRO A 23 -9.48 -24.74 7.59
C PRO A 23 -9.78 -24.47 6.10
N SER A 24 -9.51 -23.25 5.66
CA SER A 24 -9.54 -22.87 4.24
C SER A 24 -8.21 -23.29 3.58
N PHE A 25 -8.10 -24.57 3.26
CA PHE A 25 -6.86 -25.18 2.76
C PHE A 25 -6.35 -24.50 1.48
N GLU A 26 -7.27 -24.13 0.58
CA GLU A 26 -6.99 -23.39 -0.65
C GLU A 26 -6.32 -22.05 -0.37
N ASN A 27 -6.81 -21.27 0.60
CA ASN A 27 -6.22 -19.98 0.94
C ASN A 27 -4.91 -20.13 1.72
N ILE A 28 -4.74 -21.21 2.50
CA ILE A 28 -3.47 -21.53 3.16
C ILE A 28 -2.38 -21.79 2.12
N HIS A 29 -2.69 -22.58 1.07
CA HIS A 29 -1.76 -22.82 -0.02
C HIS A 29 -1.51 -21.55 -0.86
N ALA A 30 -2.54 -20.74 -1.11
CA ALA A 30 -2.39 -19.46 -1.80
C ALA A 30 -1.51 -18.48 -1.02
N ALA A 31 -1.65 -18.41 0.32
CA ALA A 31 -0.79 -17.60 1.17
C ALA A 31 0.67 -18.05 1.11
N ALA A 32 0.92 -19.36 1.11
CA ALA A 32 2.28 -19.89 0.91
C ALA A 32 2.84 -19.52 -0.47
N ALA A 33 2.03 -19.56 -1.52
CA ALA A 33 2.44 -19.14 -2.87
C ALA A 33 2.77 -17.64 -2.93
N ALA A 34 1.97 -16.78 -2.29
CA ALA A 34 2.24 -15.34 -2.21
C ALA A 34 3.56 -15.04 -1.48
N VAL A 35 3.85 -15.75 -0.39
CA VAL A 35 5.13 -15.67 0.33
C VAL A 35 6.28 -16.09 -0.58
N ASN A 36 6.11 -17.17 -1.35
CA ASN A 36 7.15 -17.63 -2.28
C ASN A 36 7.37 -16.66 -3.45
N TYR A 37 6.32 -15.97 -3.94
CA TYR A 37 6.46 -14.89 -4.92
C TYR A 37 7.29 -13.72 -4.38
N LEU A 38 7.06 -13.30 -3.13
CA LEU A 38 7.88 -12.26 -2.51
C LEU A 38 9.33 -12.71 -2.30
N ALA A 39 9.54 -13.99 -1.98
CA ALA A 39 10.88 -14.56 -1.89
C ALA A 39 11.59 -14.59 -3.25
N SER A 40 10.90 -14.96 -4.33
CA SER A 40 11.51 -14.99 -5.67
C SER A 40 11.93 -13.60 -6.16
N ALA A 41 11.23 -12.54 -5.74
CA ALA A 41 11.68 -11.17 -5.95
C ALA A 41 13.03 -10.89 -5.27
N GLY A 42 13.28 -11.44 -4.08
CA GLY A 42 14.57 -11.32 -3.40
C GLY A 42 15.67 -12.22 -3.97
N GLU A 43 15.31 -13.35 -4.56
CA GLU A 43 16.25 -14.16 -5.35
C GLU A 43 16.70 -13.40 -6.60
N THR A 44 15.75 -12.74 -7.29
CA THR A 44 16.01 -12.07 -8.57
C THR A 44 16.67 -10.70 -8.39
N PHE A 45 16.18 -9.88 -7.46
CA PHE A 45 16.55 -8.48 -7.32
C PHE A 45 17.23 -8.14 -5.99
N GLY A 46 17.34 -9.13 -5.09
CA GLY A 46 17.76 -8.90 -3.70
C GLY A 46 19.27 -8.94 -3.45
N ALA A 47 20.09 -9.31 -4.43
CA ALA A 47 21.52 -9.58 -4.25
C ALA A 47 22.27 -8.43 -3.56
N ASN A 48 21.99 -7.18 -3.94
CA ASN A 48 22.63 -5.99 -3.39
C ASN A 48 22.28 -5.70 -1.91
N PHE A 49 21.21 -6.32 -1.40
CA PHE A 49 20.69 -6.10 -0.05
C PHE A 49 21.04 -7.22 0.93
N VAL A 50 21.69 -8.31 0.49
CA VAL A 50 22.01 -9.46 1.34
C VAL A 50 22.82 -9.03 2.58
N LYS A 51 23.79 -8.14 2.39
CA LYS A 51 24.66 -7.62 3.46
C LYS A 51 23.90 -6.87 4.55
N ASP A 52 22.70 -6.35 4.26
CA ASP A 52 21.88 -5.62 5.22
C ASP A 52 21.17 -6.57 6.21
N TYR A 53 21.16 -7.88 5.91
CA TYR A 53 20.40 -8.90 6.64
C TYR A 53 21.26 -10.13 7.04
N PRO A 54 22.40 -9.95 7.72
CA PRO A 54 23.36 -11.05 8.00
C PRO A 54 22.80 -12.15 8.92
N ALA A 55 21.75 -11.85 9.70
CA ALA A 55 21.11 -12.79 10.59
C ALA A 55 20.14 -13.76 9.89
N PHE A 56 19.91 -13.60 8.57
CA PHE A 56 18.93 -14.38 7.83
C PHE A 56 19.60 -15.24 6.75
N SER A 57 19.01 -16.40 6.49
CA SER A 57 19.42 -17.32 5.42
C SER A 57 18.20 -17.95 4.74
N GLY A 58 18.42 -18.57 3.58
CA GLY A 58 17.38 -19.25 2.78
C GLY A 58 16.19 -18.35 2.47
N ARG A 59 14.97 -18.92 2.50
CA ARG A 59 13.74 -18.19 2.17
C ARG A 59 13.53 -16.92 3.00
N ARG A 60 13.94 -16.91 4.27
CA ARG A 60 13.80 -15.71 5.13
C ARG A 60 14.70 -14.57 4.67
N LEU A 61 15.91 -14.88 4.22
CA LEU A 61 16.80 -13.88 3.63
C LEU A 61 16.18 -13.32 2.34
N HIS A 62 15.72 -14.20 1.45
CA HIS A 62 15.08 -13.77 0.19
C HIS A 62 13.82 -12.93 0.43
N LEU A 63 13.02 -13.24 1.44
CA LEU A 63 11.89 -12.38 1.83
C LEU A 63 12.37 -10.98 2.28
N LYS A 64 13.43 -10.91 3.09
CA LYS A 64 13.98 -9.62 3.55
C LYS A 64 14.53 -8.80 2.41
N THR A 65 15.35 -9.40 1.56
CA THR A 65 15.97 -8.71 0.42
C THR A 65 14.95 -8.38 -0.67
N GLY A 66 13.94 -9.22 -0.89
CA GLY A 66 12.83 -8.98 -1.81
C GLY A 66 11.99 -7.78 -1.39
N MET A 67 11.56 -7.73 -0.13
CA MET A 67 10.84 -6.56 0.40
C MET A 67 11.69 -5.28 0.33
N ARG A 68 13.00 -5.38 0.53
CA ARG A 68 13.92 -4.23 0.41
C ARG A 68 14.06 -3.75 -1.05
N ALA A 69 14.15 -4.67 -2.00
CA ALA A 69 14.19 -4.35 -3.42
C ALA A 69 12.88 -3.68 -3.88
N ILE A 70 11.73 -4.22 -3.48
CA ILE A 70 10.42 -3.63 -3.73
C ILE A 70 10.34 -2.22 -3.15
N GLN A 71 10.71 -2.03 -1.88
CA GLN A 71 10.72 -0.72 -1.24
C GLN A 71 11.61 0.28 -2.00
N ALA A 72 12.79 -0.12 -2.44
CA ALA A 72 13.69 0.75 -3.19
C ALA A 72 13.10 1.17 -4.55
N TYR A 73 12.46 0.25 -5.26
CA TYR A 73 11.76 0.53 -6.51
C TYR A 73 10.56 1.47 -6.30
N GLU A 74 9.68 1.13 -5.36
CA GLU A 74 8.48 1.90 -5.04
C GLU A 74 8.82 3.30 -4.51
N LYS A 75 9.96 3.48 -3.82
CA LYS A 75 10.44 4.80 -3.39
C LYS A 75 10.69 5.72 -4.58
N ASN A 76 11.30 5.22 -5.66
CA ASN A 76 11.56 6.00 -6.87
C ASN A 76 10.25 6.38 -7.56
N LEU A 77 9.32 5.43 -7.69
CA LEU A 77 7.98 5.70 -8.21
C LEU A 77 7.26 6.75 -7.38
N PHE A 78 7.31 6.62 -6.06
CA PHE A 78 6.64 7.54 -5.16
C PHE A 78 7.23 8.95 -5.23
N ILE A 79 8.55 9.11 -5.38
CA ILE A 79 9.19 10.42 -5.60
C ILE A 79 8.64 11.08 -6.87
N ARG A 80 8.53 10.33 -7.97
CA ARG A 80 7.95 10.85 -9.23
C ARG A 80 6.51 11.31 -9.05
N LEU A 81 5.68 10.48 -8.40
CA LEU A 81 4.30 10.80 -8.08
C LEU A 81 4.21 12.05 -7.21
N PHE A 82 4.97 12.10 -6.11
CA PHE A 82 4.95 13.21 -5.16
C PHE A 82 5.34 14.54 -5.80
N ASN A 83 6.41 14.56 -6.60
CA ASN A 83 6.85 15.78 -7.28
C ASN A 83 5.77 16.29 -8.25
N GLY A 84 5.18 15.39 -9.05
CA GLY A 84 4.09 15.78 -9.96
C GLY A 84 2.82 16.23 -9.24
N LEU A 85 2.45 15.58 -8.13
CA LEU A 85 1.26 16.00 -7.38
C LEU A 85 1.39 17.43 -6.86
N ARG A 86 2.59 17.86 -6.48
CA ARG A 86 2.85 19.23 -5.98
C ARG A 86 2.77 20.31 -7.05
N GLU A 87 2.84 19.93 -8.32
CA GLU A 87 2.77 20.87 -9.44
C GLU A 87 1.31 21.13 -9.87
N ILE A 88 0.35 20.36 -9.36
CA ILE A 88 -1.07 20.50 -9.69
C ILE A 88 -1.67 21.68 -8.89
N PRO A 89 -2.22 22.72 -9.55
CA PRO A 89 -2.86 23.84 -8.88
C PRO A 89 -4.05 23.39 -8.00
N GLY A 90 -4.15 23.96 -6.80
CA GLY A 90 -5.22 23.64 -5.86
C GLY A 90 -5.12 22.24 -5.23
N LEU A 91 -4.04 21.48 -5.47
CA LEU A 91 -3.85 20.18 -4.84
C LEU A 91 -3.27 20.33 -3.44
N ARG A 92 -3.98 19.80 -2.45
CA ARG A 92 -3.52 19.70 -1.06
C ARG A 92 -3.11 18.26 -0.75
N PHE A 93 -1.81 18.05 -0.52
CA PHE A 93 -1.25 16.75 -0.14
C PHE A 93 -1.26 16.54 1.38
N TYR A 94 -1.48 15.29 1.83
CA TYR A 94 -1.47 14.90 3.25
C TYR A 94 -0.37 13.88 3.57
N GLY A 95 0.30 14.07 4.70
CA GLY A 95 1.34 13.17 5.22
C GLY A 95 2.76 13.71 5.08
N ILE A 96 3.75 12.81 5.07
CA ILE A 96 5.18 13.18 5.01
C ILE A 96 5.51 13.79 3.64
N THR A 97 5.99 15.03 3.65
CA THR A 97 6.44 15.79 2.48
C THR A 97 7.97 15.98 2.41
N ASP A 98 8.66 15.74 3.52
CA ASP A 98 10.12 15.75 3.58
C ASP A 98 10.68 14.48 2.92
N LEU A 99 11.37 14.65 1.78
CA LEU A 99 11.96 13.56 1.00
C LEU A 99 12.93 12.70 1.81
N THR A 100 13.63 13.29 2.80
CA THR A 100 14.57 12.55 3.65
C THR A 100 13.87 11.55 4.57
N ARG A 101 12.57 11.72 4.78
CA ARG A 101 11.74 10.87 5.63
C ARG A 101 10.89 9.88 4.84
N PHE A 102 11.12 9.72 3.53
CA PHE A 102 10.31 8.81 2.70
C PHE A 102 10.46 7.33 3.05
N ASP A 103 11.48 6.94 3.82
CA ASP A 103 11.59 5.58 4.35
C ASP A 103 10.58 5.30 5.49
N TYR A 104 9.92 6.35 6.03
CA TYR A 104 8.88 6.24 7.06
C TYR A 104 7.45 6.25 6.50
N ARG A 105 7.28 6.02 5.19
CA ARG A 105 5.94 5.92 4.57
C ARG A 105 5.86 4.78 3.56
N ALA A 106 4.68 4.17 3.48
CA ALA A 106 4.30 3.31 2.37
C ALA A 106 4.11 4.15 1.08
N PRO A 107 4.20 3.56 -0.12
CA PRO A 107 4.08 4.28 -1.39
C PRO A 107 2.61 4.63 -1.73
N THR A 108 1.95 5.34 -0.82
CA THR A 108 0.53 5.70 -0.89
C THR A 108 0.39 7.20 -0.68
N ALA A 109 -0.16 7.92 -1.66
CA ALA A 109 -0.45 9.35 -1.58
C ALA A 109 -1.91 9.58 -1.17
N ALA A 110 -2.14 10.56 -0.30
CA ALA A 110 -3.47 11.07 0.02
C ALA A 110 -3.52 12.57 -0.30
N PHE A 111 -4.54 13.02 -1.01
CA PHE A 111 -4.67 14.43 -1.41
C PHE A 111 -6.13 14.82 -1.67
N ASN A 112 -6.39 16.13 -1.67
CA ASN A 112 -7.62 16.74 -2.17
C ASN A 112 -7.31 17.78 -3.23
N LEU A 113 -8.32 18.12 -4.03
CA LEU A 113 -8.25 19.16 -5.04
C LEU A 113 -9.28 20.24 -4.71
N ASP A 114 -8.85 21.49 -4.64
CA ASP A 114 -9.71 22.62 -4.30
C ASP A 114 -10.91 22.70 -5.26
N GLY A 115 -12.09 23.01 -4.71
CA GLY A 115 -13.33 23.12 -5.48
C GLY A 115 -13.95 21.79 -5.93
N ARG A 116 -13.32 20.64 -5.66
CA ARG A 116 -13.87 19.32 -6.01
C ARG A 116 -13.92 18.38 -4.81
N SER A 117 -15.01 17.62 -4.68
CA SER A 117 -15.09 16.56 -3.68
C SER A 117 -14.16 15.39 -4.04
N PRO A 118 -13.65 14.63 -3.05
CA PRO A 118 -12.84 13.43 -3.32
C PRO A 118 -13.52 12.44 -4.25
N GLN A 119 -14.83 12.23 -4.06
CA GLN A 119 -15.65 11.36 -4.90
C GLN A 119 -15.70 11.83 -6.36
N ALA A 120 -15.86 13.14 -6.60
CA ALA A 120 -15.90 13.69 -7.95
C ALA A 120 -14.55 13.52 -8.67
N VAL A 121 -13.44 13.71 -7.95
CA VAL A 121 -12.09 13.46 -8.50
C VAL A 121 -11.91 11.98 -8.82
N ALA A 122 -12.30 11.08 -7.92
CA ALA A 122 -12.20 9.64 -8.16
C ALA A 122 -13.05 9.17 -9.35
N ALA A 123 -14.27 9.69 -9.49
CA ALA A 123 -15.15 9.41 -10.63
C ALA A 123 -14.53 9.88 -11.95
N ALA A 124 -14.02 11.11 -12.02
CA ALA A 124 -13.38 11.65 -13.23
C ALA A 124 -12.10 10.89 -13.63
N LEU A 125 -11.34 10.39 -12.65
CA LEU A 125 -10.22 9.48 -12.90
C LEU A 125 -10.71 8.10 -13.40
N GLY A 126 -11.80 7.60 -12.84
CA GLY A 126 -12.44 6.36 -13.26
C GLY A 126 -12.90 6.37 -14.72
N GLU A 127 -13.44 7.50 -15.19
CA GLU A 127 -13.80 7.71 -16.62
C GLU A 127 -12.59 7.55 -17.56
N GLN A 128 -11.38 7.78 -17.04
CA GLN A 128 -10.12 7.60 -17.77
C GLN A 128 -9.46 6.24 -17.48
N ASN A 129 -10.17 5.30 -16.86
CA ASN A 129 -9.68 3.99 -16.42
C ASN A 129 -8.52 4.07 -15.40
N ILE A 130 -8.57 5.07 -14.51
CA ILE A 130 -7.60 5.26 -13.43
C ILE A 130 -8.32 5.02 -12.10
N ASN A 131 -8.12 3.83 -11.56
CA ASN A 131 -8.78 3.43 -10.32
C ASN A 131 -8.04 3.99 -9.11
N VAL A 132 -8.73 4.85 -8.37
CA VAL A 132 -8.29 5.40 -7.08
C VAL A 132 -9.35 5.12 -6.03
N TRP A 133 -9.05 5.43 -4.77
CA TRP A 133 -10.00 5.29 -3.68
C TRP A 133 -10.32 6.65 -3.08
N ASP A 134 -11.60 6.98 -2.89
CA ASP A 134 -12.05 8.15 -2.12
C ASP A 134 -12.73 7.76 -0.80
N GLY A 135 -12.77 8.71 0.16
CA GLY A 135 -13.41 8.51 1.46
C GLY A 135 -12.41 8.48 2.63
N ASN A 136 -12.80 7.82 3.72
CA ASN A 136 -12.04 7.80 4.97
C ASN A 136 -11.20 6.53 5.19
N TYR A 137 -11.28 5.53 4.31
CA TYR A 137 -10.53 4.26 4.36
C TYR A 137 -10.67 3.51 5.70
N TYR A 138 -11.82 3.64 6.37
CA TYR A 138 -12.04 3.14 7.74
C TYR A 138 -11.18 3.80 8.81
N ALA A 139 -10.52 4.93 8.50
CA ALA A 139 -9.72 5.74 9.41
C ALA A 139 -10.50 6.98 9.93
N LEU A 140 -11.73 6.76 10.38
CA LEU A 140 -12.69 7.82 10.76
C LEU A 140 -12.10 8.85 11.74
N ALA A 141 -11.54 8.39 12.86
CA ALA A 141 -11.01 9.27 13.90
C ALA A 141 -9.81 10.13 13.45
N LEU A 142 -9.09 9.71 12.40
CA LEU A 142 -8.03 10.51 11.78
C LEU A 142 -8.63 11.55 10.84
N MET A 143 -9.62 11.17 10.01
CA MET A 143 -10.28 12.09 9.10
C MET A 143 -11.03 13.20 9.83
N GLU A 144 -11.68 12.90 10.96
CA GLU A 144 -12.30 13.90 11.82
C GLU A 144 -11.27 14.88 12.39
N ARG A 145 -10.13 14.38 12.88
CA ARG A 145 -9.03 15.22 13.40
C ARG A 145 -8.38 16.11 12.36
N LEU A 146 -8.44 15.72 11.09
CA LEU A 146 -7.94 16.50 9.97
C LEU A 146 -9.02 17.38 9.31
N ASP A 147 -10.24 17.40 9.89
CA ASP A 147 -11.42 18.09 9.36
C ASP A 147 -11.82 17.65 7.93
N LEU A 148 -11.45 16.43 7.53
CA LEU A 148 -11.70 15.87 6.20
C LEU A 148 -13.01 15.08 6.12
N GLU A 149 -13.49 14.54 7.24
CA GLU A 149 -14.70 13.70 7.23
C GLU A 149 -15.91 14.45 6.67
N ARG A 150 -16.08 15.72 7.07
CA ARG A 150 -17.18 16.58 6.59
C ARG A 150 -17.13 16.89 5.09
N THR A 151 -15.97 16.72 4.44
CA THR A 151 -15.79 16.96 3.00
C THR A 151 -15.75 15.65 2.20
N GLY A 152 -16.09 14.51 2.81
CA GLY A 152 -16.04 13.19 2.15
C GLY A 152 -14.67 12.52 2.18
N GLY A 153 -13.78 12.91 3.09
CA GLY A 153 -12.46 12.31 3.26
C GLY A 153 -11.40 12.84 2.30
N ALA A 154 -10.65 11.93 1.67
CA ALA A 154 -9.60 12.27 0.71
C ALA A 154 -9.57 11.34 -0.51
N VAL A 155 -8.84 11.71 -1.55
CA VAL A 155 -8.43 10.79 -2.63
C VAL A 155 -7.13 10.10 -2.21
N ARG A 156 -7.05 8.78 -2.40
CA ARG A 156 -5.85 7.98 -2.14
C ARG A 156 -5.44 7.17 -3.35
N VAL A 157 -4.15 7.28 -3.67
CA VAL A 157 -3.46 6.51 -4.70
C VAL A 157 -2.42 5.64 -4.02
N GLY A 158 -2.48 4.32 -4.23
CA GLY A 158 -1.47 3.37 -3.78
C GLY A 158 -0.68 2.84 -4.96
N LEU A 159 0.65 2.85 -4.86
CA LEU A 159 1.52 2.20 -5.82
C LEU A 159 1.90 0.82 -5.29
N ALA A 160 2.11 -0.12 -6.21
CA ALA A 160 2.64 -1.44 -5.96
C ALA A 160 3.84 -1.71 -6.87
N GLN A 161 4.55 -2.81 -6.64
CA GLN A 161 5.76 -3.18 -7.38
C GLN A 161 5.55 -3.42 -8.89
N TYR A 162 4.31 -3.57 -9.35
CA TYR A 162 3.98 -3.72 -10.77
C TYR A 162 3.65 -2.39 -11.46
N ASN A 163 3.52 -1.28 -10.71
CA ASN A 163 3.24 0.01 -11.32
C ASN A 163 4.47 0.57 -12.03
N THR A 164 4.23 1.48 -12.97
CA THR A 164 5.30 2.10 -13.79
C THR A 164 5.27 3.63 -13.71
N VAL A 165 6.40 4.25 -14.10
CA VAL A 165 6.48 5.71 -14.25
C VAL A 165 5.46 6.22 -15.27
N ALA A 166 5.22 5.49 -16.36
CA ALA A 166 4.25 5.88 -17.38
C ALA A 166 2.80 5.91 -16.84
N GLU A 167 2.44 4.99 -15.96
CA GLU A 167 1.12 5.01 -15.30
C GLU A 167 0.98 6.22 -14.35
N ILE A 168 2.06 6.58 -13.66
CA ILE A 168 2.10 7.77 -12.81
C ILE A 168 1.97 9.04 -13.66
N ASP A 169 2.67 9.12 -14.78
CA ASP A 169 2.59 10.26 -15.70
C ASP A 169 1.17 10.42 -16.26
N ARG A 170 0.51 9.31 -16.61
CA ARG A 170 -0.89 9.30 -17.04
C ARG A 170 -1.84 9.79 -15.93
N LEU A 171 -1.64 9.36 -14.69
CA LEU A 171 -2.41 9.87 -13.54
C LEU A 171 -2.22 11.38 -13.36
N LEU A 172 -0.98 11.87 -13.42
CA LEU A 172 -0.67 13.29 -13.24
C LEU A 172 -1.29 14.14 -14.35
N ALA A 173 -1.21 13.68 -15.61
CA ALA A 173 -1.85 14.36 -16.73
C ALA A 173 -3.38 14.44 -16.55
N ALA A 174 -4.02 13.35 -16.12
CA ALA A 174 -5.45 13.33 -15.85
C ALA A 174 -5.84 14.31 -14.74
N LEU A 175 -5.07 14.35 -13.64
CA LEU A 175 -5.31 15.28 -12.54
C LEU A 175 -5.12 16.75 -12.95
N HIS A 176 -4.12 17.05 -13.79
CA HIS A 176 -3.97 18.39 -14.35
C HIS A 176 -5.19 18.81 -15.17
N GLY A 177 -5.76 17.91 -15.97
CA GLY A 177 -7.00 18.17 -16.71
C GLY A 177 -8.22 18.39 -15.79
N ILE A 178 -8.29 17.71 -14.65
CA ILE A 178 -9.39 17.87 -13.67
C ILE A 178 -9.24 19.18 -12.87
N ALA A 179 -8.02 19.67 -12.68
CA ALA A 179 -7.71 20.90 -11.96
C ALA A 179 -7.95 22.19 -12.77
N GLN A 180 -8.12 22.06 -14.10
CA GLN A 180 -8.60 23.14 -14.96
C GLN A 180 -10.12 23.32 -14.84
#